data_AF-A0A536T3R3-F1
#
_entry.id   AF-A0A536T3R3-F1
#
_cell.length_a   1.000
_cell.length_b   1.000
_cell.length_c   1.000
_cell.angle_alpha   90.00
_cell.angle_beta   90.00
_cell.angle_gamma   90.00
#
_symmetry.space_group_name_H-M   'P 1'
#
loop_
_entity.id
_entity.type
_entity.pdbx_description
1 polymer ?
#
loop_
_entity_poly.entity_id
_entity_poly.type
_entity_poly.pdbx_seq_one_letter_code
_entity_poly.pdbx_strand_id
1 'polypeptide(L)' 'MMAYARPLAVLFDLDGTLIDSIELILNSARHAFTGREGHVPSDAEWLTGVGIPLATMFRRYARDEDDVDALIARYRE' A
#
# COMPACT_ATOMS: atom_id res chain seq x y z
N MET A 1 30.00 6.78 -32.86
CA MET A 1 28.59 7.22 -32.83
C MET A 1 27.75 6.05 -32.32
N MET A 2 27.43 6.02 -31.03
CA MET A 2 26.63 4.95 -30.42
C MET A 2 25.15 5.20 -30.75
N ALA A 3 24.57 4.34 -31.58
CA ALA A 3 23.13 4.38 -31.84
C ALA A 3 22.40 3.88 -30.58
N TYR A 4 21.73 4.79 -29.86
CA TYR A 4 20.84 4.38 -28.78
C TYR A 4 19.61 3.72 -29.38
N ALA A 5 19.47 2.41 -29.15
CA ALA A 5 18.25 1.69 -29.48
C ALA A 5 17.10 2.30 -28.66
N ARG A 6 16.03 2.72 -29.35
CA ARG A 6 14.82 3.20 -28.66
C ARG A 6 14.11 2.01 -28.01
N PRO A 7 13.69 2.13 -26.73
CA PRO A 7 12.91 1.07 -26.10
C PRO A 7 11.59 0.86 -26.85
N LEU A 8 11.23 -0.40 -27.07
CA LEU A 8 10.00 -0.79 -27.77
C LEU A 8 8.73 -0.46 -26.97
N ALA A 9 8.85 -0.38 -25.64
CA ALA A 9 7.79 0.03 -24.72
C ALA A 9 8.39 0.63 -23.44
N VAL A 10 7.60 1.45 -22.74
CA VAL A 10 7.91 1.98 -21.40
C VAL A 10 6.74 1.64 -20.49
N LEU A 11 7.03 1.00 -19.35
CA LEU A 11 6.04 0.67 -18.34
C LEU A 11 6.18 1.66 -17.18
N PHE A 12 5.06 2.16 -16.70
CA PHE A 12 4.99 3.02 -15.53
C PHE A 12 4.18 2.31 -14.45
N ASP A 13 4.70 2.36 -13.24
CA ASP A 13 3.88 2.12 -12.07
C ASP A 13 2.92 3.31 -11.87
N LEU A 14 1.86 3.13 -11.08
CA LEU A 14 0.86 4.17 -10.85
C LEU A 14 1.21 5.01 -9.61
N ASP A 15 1.20 4.37 -8.44
CA ASP A 15 1.31 5.01 -7.14
C ASP A 15 2.74 5.50 -6.88
N GLY A 16 2.90 6.79 -6.57
CA GLY A 16 4.21 7.40 -6.36
C GLY A 16 5.07 7.53 -7.63
N THR A 17 4.53 7.14 -8.81
CA THR A 17 5.18 7.30 -10.11
C THR A 17 4.40 8.26 -11.01
N LEU A 18 3.15 7.94 -11.33
CA LEU A 18 2.29 8.78 -12.15
C LEU A 18 1.40 9.71 -11.31
N ILE A 19 1.01 9.27 -10.12
CA ILE A 19 0.16 10.03 -9.21
C ILE A 19 0.78 10.08 -7.81
N ASP A 20 0.60 11.22 -7.14
CA ASP A 20 0.87 11.34 -5.71
C ASP A 20 -0.35 10.82 -4.92
N SER A 21 -0.39 9.50 -4.71
CA SER A 21 -1.49 8.80 -4.05
C SER A 21 -1.25 8.56 -2.56
N ILE A 22 -0.20 9.15 -1.96
CA ILE A 22 0.20 8.89 -0.57
C ILE A 22 -0.96 9.14 0.40
N GLU A 23 -1.61 10.29 0.33
CA GLU A 23 -2.72 10.62 1.25
C GLU A 23 -3.94 9.72 1.03
N LEU A 24 -4.19 9.28 -0.21
CA LEU A 24 -5.29 8.34 -0.48
C LEU A 24 -5.01 6.98 0.16
N ILE A 25 -3.79 6.47 0.01
CA ILE A 25 -3.34 5.21 0.62
C ILE A 25 -3.44 5.30 2.15
N LEU A 26 -3.00 6.41 2.75
CA LEU A 26 -3.08 6.60 4.19
C LEU A 26 -4.53 6.69 4.69
N ASN A 27 -5.42 7.36 3.96
CA ASN A 27 -6.83 7.42 4.32
C ASN A 27 -7.49 6.03 4.31
N SER A 28 -7.22 5.22 3.29
CA SER A 28 -7.68 3.82 3.24
C SER A 28 -7.10 2.97 4.38
N ALA A 29 -5.82 3.17 4.73
CA ALA A 29 -5.20 2.47 5.86
C ALA A 29 -5.87 2.87 7.21
N ARG A 30 -6.04 4.16 7.47
CA ARG A 30 -6.75 4.67 8.66
C ARG A 30 -8.19 4.13 8.71
N HIS A 31 -8.87 4.09 7.58
CA HIS A 31 -10.22 3.53 7.49
C HIS A 31 -10.26 2.04 7.85
N ALA A 32 -9.32 1.24 7.32
CA ALA A 32 -9.21 -0.18 7.63
C ALA A 32 -8.99 -0.46 9.13
N PHE A 33 -8.29 0.43 9.83
CA PHE A 33 -8.00 0.30 11.25
C PHE A 33 -9.02 0.99 12.17
N THR A 34 -10.04 1.66 11.62
CA THR A 34 -11.06 2.37 12.42
C THR A 34 -11.85 1.39 13.29
N GLY A 35 -11.83 1.61 14.61
CA GLY A 35 -12.52 0.80 15.61
C GLY A 35 -11.77 -0.45 16.08
N ARG A 36 -10.50 -0.64 15.69
CA ARG A 36 -9.65 -1.71 16.22
C ARG A 36 -9.19 -1.41 17.65
N GLU A 37 -9.11 -2.46 18.44
CA GLU A 37 -8.45 -2.45 19.74
C GLU A 37 -6.97 -2.81 19.59
N GLY A 38 -6.11 -2.26 20.44
CA GLY A 38 -4.67 -2.51 20.44
C GLY A 38 -3.87 -1.49 19.64
N HIS A 39 -2.71 -1.91 19.14
CA HIS A 39 -1.80 -1.02 18.41
C HIS A 39 -2.33 -0.71 17.01
N VAL A 40 -2.49 0.57 16.71
CA VAL A 40 -2.75 1.11 15.38
C VAL A 40 -1.45 1.74 14.87
N PRO A 41 -0.93 1.33 13.70
CA PRO A 41 0.30 1.90 13.15
C PRO A 41 0.13 3.39 12.86
N SER A 42 1.23 4.14 12.99
CA SER A 42 1.32 5.52 12.54
C SER A 42 1.42 5.59 11.01
N ASP A 43 1.15 6.77 10.45
CA ASP A 43 1.33 7.03 9.02
C ASP A 43 2.76 6.71 8.56
N ALA A 44 3.77 7.08 9.36
CA ALA A 44 5.17 6.78 9.06
C ALA A 44 5.43 5.26 8.96
N GLU A 45 4.79 4.46 9.81
CA GLU A 45 4.90 3.00 9.77
C GLU A 45 4.21 2.42 8.54
N TRP A 46 3.00 2.89 8.19
CA TRP A 46 2.32 2.47 6.96
C TRP A 46 3.11 2.85 5.70
N LEU A 47 3.74 4.02 5.67
CA LEU A 47 4.54 4.47 4.54
C LEU A 47 5.74 3.54 4.26
N THR A 48 6.28 2.87 5.29
CA THR A 48 7.33 1.85 5.07
C THR A 48 6.85 0.63 4.28
N GLY A 49 5.54 0.46 4.13
CA GLY A 49 4.89 -0.61 3.39
C GLY A 49 4.31 -0.20 2.04
N VAL A 50 4.51 1.04 1.58
CA VAL A 50 4.06 1.45 0.25
C VAL A 50 4.95 0.77 -0.81
N GLY A 51 4.33 0.21 -1.85
CA GLY A 51 5.02 -0.51 -2.93
C GLY A 51 5.24 -2.01 -2.67
N ILE A 52 4.91 -2.53 -1.48
CA ILE A 52 4.86 -3.98 -1.24
C ILE A 52 3.42 -4.51 -1.31
N PRO A 53 3.20 -5.83 -1.54
CA PRO A 53 1.85 -6.38 -1.57
C PRO A 53 1.07 -6.11 -0.28
N LEU A 54 -0.17 -5.62 -0.38
CA LEU A 54 -1.00 -5.18 0.75
C LEU A 54 -1.14 -6.25 1.85
N ALA A 55 -1.35 -7.52 1.48
CA ALA A 55 -1.41 -8.62 2.44
C ALA A 55 -0.12 -8.78 3.24
N THR A 56 1.04 -8.54 2.61
CA THR A 56 2.34 -8.57 3.29
C THR A 56 2.49 -7.42 4.27
N MET A 57 1.98 -6.23 3.92
CA MET A 57 1.95 -5.09 4.84
C MET A 57 1.06 -5.39 6.06
N PHE A 58 -0.19 -5.79 5.84
CA PHE A 58 -1.16 -5.97 6.93
C PHE A 58 -0.89 -7.15 7.84
N ARG A 59 -0.21 -8.21 7.38
CA ARG A 59 0.29 -9.29 8.26
C ARG A 59 1.15 -8.82 9.42
N ARG A 60 1.81 -7.66 9.31
CA ARG A 60 2.61 -7.08 10.41
C ARG A 60 1.76 -6.62 11.59
N TYR A 61 0.47 -6.40 11.37
CA TYR A 61 -0.45 -5.76 12.32
C TYR A 61 -1.72 -6.58 12.59
N ALA A 62 -1.99 -7.58 11.74
CA ALA A 62 -3.10 -8.50 11.88
C ALA A 62 -2.82 -9.55 12.97
N ARG A 63 -3.89 -10.07 13.55
CA ARG A 63 -3.83 -11.12 14.59
C ARG A 63 -3.65 -12.51 13.99
N ASP A 64 -4.24 -12.74 12.83
CA ASP A 64 -4.27 -13.99 12.06
C ASP A 64 -4.62 -13.68 10.59
N GLU A 65 -4.68 -14.69 9.72
CA GLU A 65 -4.95 -14.49 8.29
C GLU A 65 -6.39 -14.01 8.01
N ASP A 66 -7.39 -14.41 8.81
CA ASP A 66 -8.76 -13.91 8.66
C ASP A 66 -8.82 -12.40 8.93
N ASP A 67 -8.05 -11.93 9.91
CA ASP A 67 -7.89 -10.52 10.24
C ASP A 67 -7.15 -9.75 9.13
N VAL A 68 -6.21 -10.37 8.41
CA VAL A 68 -5.57 -9.78 7.21
C VAL A 68 -6.62 -9.55 6.12
N ASP A 69 -7.43 -10.56 5.83
CA ASP A 69 -8.47 -10.47 4.80
C ASP A 69 -9.51 -9.41 5.15
N ALA A 70 -9.91 -9.33 6.43
CA ALA A 70 -10.81 -8.28 6.92
C ALA A 70 -10.21 -6.87 6.76
N LEU A 71 -8.92 -6.69 7.07
CA LEU A 71 -8.22 -5.42 6.87
C LEU A 71 -8.13 -5.02 5.39
N ILE A 72 -7.84 -5.99 4.51
CA ILE A 72 -7.79 -5.75 3.05
C ILE A 72 -9.16 -5.37 2.51
N ALA A 73 -10.23 -6.05 2.96
CA ALA A 73 -11.58 -5.74 2.55
C ALA A 73 -11.94 -4.30 2.89
N ARG A 74 -11.72 -3.89 4.14
CA ARG A 74 -12.00 -2.52 4.58
C ARG A 74 -11.13 -1.47 3.90
N TYR A 75 -9.86 -1.78 3.61
CA TYR A 75 -8.99 -0.86 2.87
C TYR A 75 -9.53 -0.52 1.46
N ARG A 76 -10.30 -1.43 0.85
CA ARG A 76 -10.81 -1.34 -0.53
C ARG A 76 -12.22 -0.75 -0.64
N GLU A 77 -12.87 -0.45 0.49
CA GLU A 77 -14.15 0.26 0.54
C GLU A 77 -13.99 1.76 0.25
#